data_AF-A0A4V5UYE4-F1
#
_entry.id   AF-A0A4V5UYE4-F1
#
_cell.length_a   1.000
_cell.length_b   1.000
_cell.length_c   1.000
_cell.angle_alpha   90.00
_cell.angle_beta   90.00
_cell.angle_gamma   90.00
#
_symmetry.space_group_name_H-M   'P 1'
#
loop_
_entity.id
_entity.type
_entity.pdbx_description
1 polymer ?
#
loop_
_entity_poly.entity_id
_entity_poly.type
_entity_poly.pdbx_seq_one_letter_code
_entity_poly.pdbx_strand_id
1 'polypeptide(L)'
;MAVTNDTKHQRAIGAVLDQFGQRGIYLAVRTVSGSYRLHTAGQKIRIRVFGRFSGDWQTDDWRRDVSDQTYDVVVLVDFTNPAPVLFIVPGQEWRDGLEARAVRDRDSKHQAITLDRVAQWLYRWDVLDSVAG
;
A
#
# COMPACT_ATOMS: atom_id res chain seq x y z
N MET A 1 9.90 -6.92 23.37
CA MET A 1 8.63 -7.46 22.85
C MET A 1 8.72 -7.55 21.34
N ALA A 2 8.41 -8.70 20.75
CA ALA A 2 8.34 -8.81 19.29
C ALA A 2 7.18 -7.95 18.76
N VAL A 3 7.44 -7.11 17.76
CA VAL A 3 6.40 -6.31 17.10
C VAL A 3 5.51 -7.27 16.29
N THR A 4 4.23 -7.38 16.63
CA THR A 4 3.28 -8.24 15.91
C THR A 4 3.00 -7.69 14.52
N ASN A 5 2.49 -8.52 13.61
CA ASN A 5 2.05 -8.07 12.28
C ASN A 5 0.95 -7.00 12.38
N ASP A 6 0.07 -7.09 13.37
CA ASP A 6 -0.95 -6.08 13.64
C ASP A 6 -0.32 -4.74 14.05
N THR A 7 0.68 -4.73 14.93
CA THR A 7 1.37 -3.50 15.31
C THR A 7 2.12 -2.89 14.13
N LYS A 8 2.75 -3.71 13.28
CA LYS A 8 3.39 -3.24 12.04
C LYS A 8 2.37 -2.57 11.10
N HIS A 9 1.21 -3.20 10.95
CA HIS A 9 0.13 -2.70 10.11
C HIS A 9 -0.45 -1.38 10.65
N GLN A 10 -0.73 -1.30 11.95
CA GLN A 10 -1.21 -0.08 12.61
C GLN A 10 -0.24 1.08 12.46
N ARG A 11 1.08 0.84 12.57
CA ARG A 11 2.10 1.88 12.35
C ARG A 11 2.07 2.40 10.91
N ALA A 12 1.94 1.50 9.93
CA ALA A 12 1.83 1.89 8.52
C ALA A 12 0.58 2.74 8.27
N ILE A 13 -0.58 2.33 8.80
CA ILE A 13 -1.82 3.10 8.73
C ILE A 13 -1.64 4.49 9.37
N GLY A 14 -1.07 4.56 10.58
CA GLY A 14 -0.81 5.83 11.27
C GLY A 14 0.04 6.78 10.44
N ALA A 15 1.14 6.31 9.86
CA ALA A 15 2.00 7.12 9.00
C ALA A 15 1.26 7.67 7.76
N VAL A 16 0.36 6.88 7.17
CA VAL A 16 -0.48 7.33 6.05
C VAL A 16 -1.49 8.38 6.52
N LEU A 17 -2.18 8.16 7.64
CA LEU A 17 -3.13 9.12 8.22
C LEU A 17 -2.44 10.47 8.51
N ASP A 18 -1.27 10.43 9.14
CA ASP A 18 -0.52 11.64 9.52
C ASP A 18 -0.08 12.44 8.29
N GLN A 19 0.53 11.79 7.31
CA GLN A 19 1.04 12.48 6.12
C GLN A 19 -0.07 12.97 5.19
N PHE A 20 -1.18 12.23 5.06
CA PHE A 20 -2.35 12.70 4.33
C PHE A 20 -3.02 13.88 5.06
N GLY A 21 -3.12 13.80 6.39
CA GLY A 21 -3.66 14.88 7.23
C GLY A 21 -2.86 16.18 7.14
N GLN A 22 -1.52 16.10 7.10
CA GLN A 22 -0.65 17.26 6.85
C GLN A 22 -0.91 17.94 5.51
N ARG A 23 -1.50 17.23 4.55
CA ARG A 23 -1.90 17.76 3.23
C ARG A 23 -3.39 18.14 3.16
N GLY A 24 -4.11 18.07 4.28
CA GLY A 24 -5.55 18.36 4.34
C GLY A 24 -6.43 17.25 3.76
N ILE A 25 -5.90 16.05 3.55
CA ILE A 25 -6.65 14.90 3.03
C ILE A 25 -7.10 14.04 4.22
N TYR A 26 -8.40 14.01 4.47
CA TYR A 26 -8.96 13.25 5.58
C TYR A 26 -9.29 11.82 5.16
N LEU A 27 -8.79 10.86 5.92
CA LEU A 27 -8.97 9.43 5.67
C LEU A 27 -9.80 8.78 6.77
N ALA A 28 -10.79 7.98 6.38
CA ALA A 28 -11.53 7.11 7.28
C ALA A 28 -11.00 5.68 7.18
N VAL A 29 -10.69 5.07 8.33
CA VAL A 29 -10.32 3.65 8.39
C VAL A 29 -11.58 2.79 8.24
N ARG A 30 -11.53 1.83 7.33
CA ARG A 30 -12.59 0.84 7.06
C ARG A 30 -11.99 -0.56 7.06
N THR A 31 -12.76 -1.54 7.48
CA THR A 31 -12.39 -2.96 7.37
C THR A 31 -13.22 -3.57 6.25
N VAL A 32 -12.55 -4.12 5.23
CA VAL A 32 -13.20 -4.79 4.10
C VAL A 32 -12.58 -6.18 3.95
N SER A 33 -13.37 -7.24 4.08
CA SER A 33 -12.95 -8.63 3.91
C SER A 33 -11.67 -9.00 4.69
N GLY A 34 -11.56 -8.53 5.94
CA GLY A 34 -10.41 -8.77 6.81
C GLY A 34 -9.14 -7.98 6.45
N SER A 35 -9.23 -7.00 5.56
CA SER A 35 -8.14 -6.06 5.25
C SER A 35 -8.51 -4.64 5.65
N TYR A 36 -7.55 -3.91 6.22
CA TYR A 36 -7.74 -2.48 6.45
C TYR A 36 -7.69 -1.73 5.11
N ARG A 37 -8.63 -0.81 4.96
CA ARG A 37 -8.76 0.13 3.84
C ARG A 37 -8.84 1.53 4.41
N LEU A 38 -8.25 2.50 3.72
CA LEU A 38 -8.45 3.91 4.02
C LEU A 38 -9.30 4.52 2.91
N HIS A 39 -10.29 5.31 3.30
CA HIS A 39 -11.18 5.98 2.36
C HIS A 39 -10.99 7.48 2.49
N THR A 40 -10.72 8.19 1.39
CA THR A 40 -10.76 9.66 1.40
C THR A 40 -12.18 10.16 1.62
N ALA A 41 -12.37 11.04 2.60
CA ALA A 41 -13.63 11.77 2.72
C ALA A 41 -13.83 12.64 1.46
N GLY A 42 -14.95 12.44 0.74
CA GLY A 42 -15.28 13.21 -0.46
C GLY A 42 -14.84 12.56 -1.78
N GLN A 43 -13.56 12.21 -1.94
CA GLN A 43 -13.03 11.69 -3.22
C GLN A 43 -13.34 10.20 -3.49
N LYS A 44 -13.89 9.47 -2.50
CA LYS A 44 -14.24 8.04 -2.60
C LYS A 44 -13.07 7.11 -3.01
N ILE A 45 -11.82 7.55 -2.89
CA ILE A 45 -10.63 6.74 -3.17
C ILE A 45 -10.46 5.70 -2.08
N ARG A 46 -10.31 4.44 -2.47
CA ARG A 46 -10.06 3.30 -1.59
C ARG A 46 -8.57 2.97 -1.62
N ILE A 47 -7.92 3.04 -0.46
CA ILE A 47 -6.48 2.92 -0.33
C ILE A 47 -6.15 1.63 0.42
N ARG A 48 -5.22 0.86 -0.13
CA ARG A 48 -4.57 -0.27 0.53
C ARG A 48 -3.18 0.13 1.00
N VAL A 49 -2.78 -0.33 2.19
CA VAL A 49 -1.51 0.07 2.80
C VAL A 49 -0.64 -1.16 3.07
N PHE A 50 0.64 -1.07 2.70
CA PHE A 50 1.68 -2.02 3.11
C PHE A 50 2.82 -1.28 3.80
N GLY A 51 3.45 -1.91 4.78
CA GLY A 51 4.61 -1.34 5.49
C GLY A 51 5.80 -2.29 5.42
N ARG A 52 7.00 -1.74 5.25
CA ARG A 52 8.26 -2.46 5.47
C ARG A 52 9.05 -1.82 6.61
N PHE A 53 9.73 -2.66 7.39
CA PHE A 53 10.62 -2.23 8.48
C PHE A 53 12.09 -2.61 8.21
N SER A 54 12.30 -3.49 7.23
CA SER A 54 13.58 -3.92 6.69
C SER A 54 13.31 -4.62 5.35
N GLY A 55 14.33 -4.71 4.49
CA GLY A 55 14.26 -5.45 3.23
C GLY A 55 13.15 -4.97 2.27
N ASP A 56 12.48 -5.92 1.64
CA ASP A 56 11.42 -5.68 0.66
C ASP A 56 10.02 -5.70 1.30
N TRP A 57 9.05 -5.03 0.69
CA TRP A 57 7.65 -5.27 1.06
C TRP A 57 7.26 -6.68 0.62
N GLN A 58 6.42 -7.33 1.42
CA GLN A 58 5.96 -8.70 1.14
C GLN A 58 4.45 -8.69 0.94
N THR A 59 3.99 -9.37 -0.10
CA THR A 59 2.58 -9.73 -0.27
C THR A 59 2.41 -11.20 0.10
N ASP A 60 1.52 -11.52 1.04
CA ASP A 60 1.31 -12.90 1.50
C ASP A 60 0.56 -13.76 0.46
N ASP A 61 -0.32 -13.13 -0.33
CA ASP A 61 -1.00 -13.77 -1.45
C ASP A 61 -1.11 -12.77 -2.60
N TRP A 62 -0.11 -12.80 -3.48
CA TRP A 62 -0.05 -11.88 -4.62
C TRP A 62 -1.24 -12.09 -5.58
N ARG A 63 -1.76 -13.31 -5.71
CA ARG A 63 -2.91 -13.62 -6.59
C ARG A 63 -4.18 -12.98 -6.07
N ARG A 64 -4.38 -13.04 -4.75
CA ARG A 64 -5.46 -12.28 -4.09
C ARG A 64 -5.31 -10.79 -4.33
N ASP A 65 -4.09 -10.26 -4.25
CA ASP A 65 -3.85 -8.83 -4.43
C ASP A 65 -4.06 -8.38 -5.88
N VAL A 66 -3.72 -9.20 -6.86
CA VAL A 66 -4.01 -8.96 -8.29
C VAL A 66 -5.51 -8.98 -8.58
N SER A 67 -6.27 -9.88 -7.96
CA SER A 67 -7.71 -9.98 -8.18
C SER A 67 -8.55 -8.99 -7.35
N ASP A 68 -7.94 -8.33 -6.38
CA ASP A 68 -8.62 -7.43 -5.46
C ASP A 68 -8.86 -6.04 -6.10
N GLN A 69 -10.10 -5.82 -6.53
CA GLN A 69 -10.59 -4.54 -7.08
C GLN A 69 -11.18 -3.62 -6.01
N THR A 70 -10.98 -3.91 -4.72
CA THR A 70 -11.52 -3.10 -3.62
C THR A 70 -10.68 -1.87 -3.29
N TYR A 71 -9.56 -1.66 -3.99
CA TYR A 71 -8.70 -0.49 -3.84
C TYR A 71 -8.36 0.14 -5.18
N ASP A 72 -8.29 1.47 -5.16
CA ASP A 72 -7.94 2.35 -6.28
C ASP A 72 -6.47 2.77 -6.20
N VAL A 73 -5.89 2.77 -4.99
CA VAL A 73 -4.50 3.18 -4.72
C VAL A 73 -3.85 2.21 -3.73
N VAL A 74 -2.56 1.96 -3.94
CA VAL A 74 -1.69 1.30 -2.95
C VAL A 74 -0.69 2.31 -2.42
N VAL A 75 -0.63 2.44 -1.09
CA VAL A 75 0.40 3.22 -0.41
C VAL A 75 1.37 2.26 0.27
N LEU A 76 2.63 2.31 -0.16
CA LEU A 76 3.72 1.58 0.46
C LEU A 76 4.44 2.52 1.42
N VAL A 77 4.58 2.11 2.67
CA VAL A 77 5.26 2.86 3.72
C VAL A 77 6.61 2.21 4.00
N ASP A 78 7.66 3.01 3.95
CA ASP A 78 9.02 2.58 4.26
C ASP A 78 9.49 3.15 5.60
N PHE A 79 9.66 2.27 6.59
CA PHE A 79 10.17 2.61 7.92
C PHE A 79 11.68 2.36 8.08
N THR A 80 12.42 2.10 6.99
CA THR A 80 13.89 1.92 7.07
C THR A 80 14.64 3.24 7.31
N ASN A 81 13.95 4.37 7.19
CA ASN A 81 14.44 5.70 7.53
C ASN A 81 13.78 6.22 8.83
N PRO A 82 14.44 7.15 9.57
CA PRO A 82 13.87 7.74 10.79
C PRO A 82 12.51 8.40 10.58
N ALA A 83 12.31 9.03 9.42
CA ALA A 83 11.02 9.53 8.96
C ALA A 83 10.46 8.57 7.89
N PRO A 84 9.23 8.04 8.07
CA PRO A 84 8.66 7.10 7.10
C PRO A 84 8.36 7.80 5.77
N VAL A 85 8.74 7.16 4.67
CA VAL A 85 8.45 7.66 3.32
C VAL A 85 7.32 6.88 2.65
N LEU A 86 6.57 7.55 1.76
CA LEU A 86 5.41 6.98 1.08
C LEU A 86 5.66 6.83 -0.42
N PHE A 87 5.33 5.66 -0.95
CA PHE A 87 5.21 5.42 -2.39
C PHE A 87 3.73 5.22 -2.72
N ILE A 88 3.19 6.08 -3.58
CA ILE A 88 1.75 6.16 -3.87
C ILE A 88 1.57 5.63 -5.29
N VAL A 89 0.96 4.45 -5.41
CA VAL A 89 0.88 3.67 -6.65
C VAL A 89 -0.58 3.55 -7.08
N PRO A 90 -0.92 3.78 -8.36
CA PRO A 90 -2.24 3.45 -8.88
C PRO A 90 -2.53 1.96 -8.67
N GLY A 91 -3.74 1.63 -8.26
CA GLY A 91 -4.13 0.25 -7.98
C GLY A 91 -3.96 -0.66 -9.20
N GLN A 92 -4.20 -0.14 -10.40
CA GLN A 92 -4.02 -0.89 -11.64
C GLN A 92 -2.54 -1.20 -11.92
N GLU A 93 -1.67 -0.18 -11.89
CA GLU A 93 -0.21 -0.34 -12.03
C GLU A 93 0.38 -1.30 -11.00
N TRP A 94 -0.14 -1.27 -9.77
CA TRP A 94 0.25 -2.21 -8.74
C TRP A 94 -0.05 -3.66 -9.13
N ARG A 95 -1.30 -3.93 -9.54
CA ARG A 95 -1.77 -5.26 -9.95
C ARG A 95 -1.01 -5.77 -11.17
N ASP A 96 -0.88 -4.95 -12.21
CA ASP A 96 -0.17 -5.31 -13.44
C ASP A 96 1.30 -5.62 -13.15
N GLY A 97 1.93 -4.83 -12.28
CA GLY A 97 3.30 -5.07 -11.86
C GLY A 97 3.50 -6.34 -11.03
N LEU A 98 2.50 -6.75 -10.23
CA LEU A 98 2.52 -8.03 -9.49
C LEU A 98 2.41 -9.20 -10.47
N GLU A 99 1.39 -9.17 -11.35
CA GLU A 99 1.12 -10.20 -12.35
C GLU A 99 2.32 -10.42 -13.28
N ALA A 100 2.89 -9.34 -13.83
CA ALA A 100 4.03 -9.42 -14.75
C ALA A 100 5.30 -10.02 -14.13
N ARG A 101 5.42 -9.98 -12.80
CA ARG A 101 6.59 -10.46 -12.04
C ARG A 101 6.26 -11.65 -11.15
N ALA A 102 5.09 -12.24 -11.33
CA ALA A 102 4.66 -13.40 -10.57
C ALA A 102 5.63 -14.55 -10.79
N VAL A 103 6.24 -15.05 -9.72
CA VAL A 103 6.95 -16.33 -9.76
C VAL A 103 5.88 -17.40 -9.96
N ARG A 104 5.88 -18.04 -11.14
CA ARG A 104 4.84 -19.01 -11.55
C ARG A 104 4.89 -20.34 -10.79
N ASP A 105 5.77 -20.45 -9.81
CA ASP A 105 5.74 -21.55 -8.87
C ASP A 105 4.38 -21.56 -8.15
N ARG A 106 3.70 -22.71 -8.16
CA ARG A 106 2.38 -22.84 -7.54
C ARG A 106 2.46 -22.69 -6.02
N ASP A 107 3.64 -22.92 -5.45
CA ASP A 107 3.81 -23.02 -3.99
C ASP A 107 4.16 -21.68 -3.33
N SER A 108 4.90 -20.79 -4.01
CA SER A 108 5.23 -19.47 -3.46
C SER A 108 4.11 -18.47 -3.76
N LYS A 109 3.12 -18.37 -2.86
CA LYS A 109 2.12 -17.28 -2.87
C LYS A 109 2.69 -15.93 -2.43
N HIS A 110 3.92 -15.94 -1.93
CA HIS A 110 4.63 -14.77 -1.46
C HIS A 110 5.37 -14.08 -2.62
N GLN A 111 5.26 -12.75 -2.66
CA GLN A 111 6.03 -11.93 -3.59
C GLN A 111 6.72 -10.80 -2.83
N ALA A 112 8.04 -10.71 -3.02
CA ALA A 112 8.85 -9.61 -2.57
C ALA A 112 8.75 -8.45 -3.57
N ILE A 113 8.63 -7.24 -3.04
CA ILE A 113 8.44 -6.00 -3.79
C ILE A 113 9.64 -5.12 -3.45
N THR A 114 10.54 -4.95 -4.42
CA THR A 114 11.78 -4.21 -4.21
C THR A 114 11.55 -2.70 -4.21
N LEU A 115 12.48 -1.96 -3.58
CA LEU A 115 12.48 -0.49 -3.63
C LEU A 115 12.56 0.03 -5.07
N ASP A 116 13.46 -0.52 -5.89
CA ASP A 116 13.68 -0.07 -7.27
C ASP A 116 12.41 -0.17 -8.10
N ARG A 117 11.57 -1.19 -7.86
CA ARG A 117 10.29 -1.35 -8.55
C ARG A 117 9.36 -0.16 -8.31
N VAL A 118 9.39 0.40 -7.11
CA VAL A 118 8.42 1.40 -6.66
C VAL A 118 8.99 2.81 -6.54
N ALA A 119 10.30 2.97 -6.75
CA ALA A 119 11.01 4.24 -6.58
C ALA A 119 10.38 5.41 -7.36
N GLN A 120 9.89 5.16 -8.58
CA GLN A 120 9.19 6.17 -9.40
C GLN A 120 7.89 6.70 -8.79
N TRP A 121 7.34 6.00 -7.78
CA TRP A 121 6.10 6.33 -7.08
C TRP A 121 6.32 7.10 -5.77
N LEU A 122 7.58 7.44 -5.45
CA LEU A 122 7.91 8.19 -4.24
C LEU A 122 7.15 9.53 -4.21
N TYR A 123 6.31 9.71 -3.20
CA TYR A 123 5.48 10.90 -3.00
C TYR A 123 4.68 11.36 -4.24
N ARG A 124 4.24 10.42 -5.09
CA ARG A 124 3.40 10.71 -6.26
C ARG A 124 1.95 11.01 -5.87
N TRP A 125 1.76 12.14 -5.20
CA TRP A 125 0.46 12.63 -4.75
C TRP A 125 -0.53 12.86 -5.90
N ASP A 126 -0.03 13.16 -7.10
CA ASP A 126 -0.80 13.31 -8.33
C ASP A 126 -1.60 12.06 -8.72
N VAL A 127 -1.21 10.89 -8.22
CA VAL A 127 -1.98 9.65 -8.38
C VAL A 127 -3.38 9.79 -7.80
N LEU A 128 -3.54 10.48 -6.66
CA LEU A 128 -4.84 10.67 -6.02
C LEU A 128 -5.81 11.44 -6.92
N ASP A 129 -5.32 12.44 -7.64
CA ASP A 129 -6.12 13.22 -8.59
C ASP A 129 -6.48 12.39 -9.82
N SER A 130 -5.55 11.57 -10.31
CA SER A 130 -5.76 10.72 -11.49
C SER A 130 -6.83 9.62 -11.30
N VAL A 131 -7.02 9.14 -10.07
CA VAL A 131 -8.00 8.09 -9.75
C VAL A 131 -9.34 8.62 -9.24
N ALA A 132 -9.42 9.92 -8.93
CA ALA A 132 -10.65 10.58 -8.48
C ALA A 132 -11.54 11.07 -9.64
N GLY A 133 -11.01 11.08 -10.87
CA GLY A 133 -11.67 11.54 -12.10
C GLY A 133 -12.70 10.58 -12.67
#